data_AF-A0A645IUG2-F1
#
_entry.id   AF-A0A645IUG2-F1
#
_cell.length_a   1.000
_cell.length_b   1.000
_cell.length_c   1.000
_cell.angle_alpha   90.00
_cell.angle_beta   90.00
_cell.angle_gamma   90.00
#
_symmetry.space_group_name_H-M   'P 1'
#
loop_
_entity.id
_entity.type
_entity.pdbx_description
1 polymer ?
#
loop_
_entity_poly.entity_id
_entity_poly.type
_entity_poly.pdbx_seq_one_letter_code
_entity_poly.pdbx_strand_id
1 'polypeptide(L)'
;MRVSEKCTGSVSKIFKDASHILMTNEEIDVHASFKKSVDLNKPILNLNKEDISIFLDLSKSLGELDVEGHNDMFNLVSDNLDKAIVGAENNLDKNIKMYRYLGFSFGAMIAIILI
;
A
#
# COMPACT_ATOMS: atom_id res chain seq x y z
N MET A 1 18.37 -5.54 -14.09
CA MET A 1 17.94 -4.47 -13.16
C MET A 1 16.80 -5.01 -12.33
N ARG A 2 16.88 -4.98 -10.99
CA ARG A 2 15.90 -5.62 -10.09
C ARG A 2 14.78 -4.63 -9.71
N VAL A 3 13.57 -5.13 -9.45
CA VAL A 3 12.41 -4.28 -9.07
C VAL A 3 12.68 -3.52 -7.76
N SER A 4 13.29 -4.18 -6.77
CA SER A 4 13.65 -3.56 -5.49
C SER A 4 14.64 -2.38 -5.63
N GLU A 5 15.42 -2.32 -6.70
CA GLU A 5 16.35 -1.21 -6.99
C GLU A 5 15.64 -0.04 -7.68
N LYS A 6 14.48 -0.28 -8.30
CA LYS A 6 13.64 0.74 -8.94
C LYS A 6 12.62 1.35 -7.97
N CYS A 7 12.21 0.59 -6.96
CA CYS A 7 11.29 1.07 -5.94
C CYS A 7 12.02 1.90 -4.87
N THR A 8 11.34 2.92 -4.33
CA THR A 8 11.84 3.74 -3.23
C THR A 8 11.05 3.49 -1.95
N GLY A 9 11.64 3.84 -0.79
CA GLY A 9 10.94 3.79 0.50
C GLY A 9 10.65 2.38 1.02
N SER A 10 9.62 2.23 1.85
CA SER A 10 9.28 0.96 2.51
C SER A 10 8.77 -0.12 1.56
N VAL A 11 8.29 0.24 0.37
CA VAL A 11 7.88 -0.72 -0.67
C VAL A 11 9.07 -1.49 -1.25
N SER A 12 10.25 -0.87 -1.35
CA SER A 12 11.44 -1.56 -1.87
C SER A 12 11.90 -2.69 -0.94
N LYS A 13 11.68 -2.54 0.37
CA LYS A 13 11.94 -3.59 1.36
C LYS A 13 11.05 -4.80 1.16
N ILE A 14 9.79 -4.61 0.74
CA ILE A 14 8.90 -5.75 0.46
C ILE A 14 9.52 -6.65 -0.61
N PHE A 15 9.92 -6.08 -1.75
CA PHE A 15 10.51 -6.86 -2.84
C PHE A 15 11.86 -7.49 -2.45
N LYS A 16 12.67 -6.79 -1.64
CA LYS A 16 13.97 -7.29 -1.20
C LYS A 16 13.82 -8.48 -0.25
N ASP A 17 12.94 -8.36 0.75
CA ASP A 17 12.74 -9.40 1.76
C ASP A 17 11.99 -10.60 1.17
N ALA A 18 10.98 -10.37 0.31
CA ALA A 18 10.32 -11.46 -0.40
C ALA A 18 11.31 -12.25 -1.28
N SER A 19 12.21 -11.57 -1.99
CA SER A 19 13.28 -12.22 -2.75
C SER A 19 14.22 -13.02 -1.86
N HIS A 20 14.59 -12.49 -0.69
CA HIS A 20 15.44 -13.21 0.27
C HIS A 20 14.75 -14.48 0.78
N ILE A 21 13.50 -14.37 1.23
CA ILE A 21 12.69 -15.48 1.75
C ILE A 21 12.57 -16.61 0.72
N LEU A 22 12.34 -16.26 -0.55
CA LEU A 22 12.32 -17.22 -1.66
C LEU A 22 13.69 -17.89 -1.86
N MET A 23 14.77 -17.12 -1.84
CA MET A 23 16.12 -17.65 -2.04
C MET A 23 16.59 -18.55 -0.89
N THR A 24 16.12 -18.30 0.34
CA THR A 24 16.43 -19.11 1.52
C THR A 24 15.48 -20.30 1.70
N ASN A 25 14.49 -20.48 0.83
CA ASN A 25 13.42 -21.49 0.94
C ASN A 25 12.70 -21.44 2.29
N GLU A 26 12.55 -20.24 2.86
CA GLU A 26 11.86 -20.04 4.13
C GLU A 26 10.33 -20.16 4.00
N GLU A 27 9.80 -20.05 2.78
CA GLU A 27 8.39 -20.20 2.44
C GLU A 27 8.24 -21.01 1.15
N ILE A 28 7.04 -21.55 0.93
CA ILE A 28 6.76 -22.55 -0.12
C ILE A 28 6.54 -21.90 -1.49
N ASP A 29 5.96 -20.70 -1.52
CA ASP A 29 5.58 -20.03 -2.76
C ASP A 29 5.81 -18.52 -2.74
N VAL A 30 5.66 -17.90 -3.91
CA VAL A 30 5.82 -16.46 -4.13
C VAL A 30 4.86 -15.67 -3.26
N HIS A 31 3.59 -16.09 -3.18
CA HIS A 31 2.57 -15.37 -2.44
C HIS A 31 2.86 -15.34 -0.93
N ALA A 32 3.17 -16.50 -0.34
CA ALA A 32 3.56 -16.65 1.06
C ALA A 32 4.79 -15.81 1.40
N SER A 33 5.78 -15.77 0.50
CA SER A 33 7.00 -14.98 0.67
C SER A 33 6.72 -13.48 0.70
N PHE A 34 5.87 -12.99 -0.21
CA PHE A 34 5.42 -11.59 -0.21
C PHE A 34 4.58 -11.26 1.03
N LYS A 35 3.70 -12.17 1.45
CA LYS A 35 2.88 -11.98 2.65
C LYS A 35 3.74 -11.84 3.91
N LYS A 36 4.69 -12.75 4.12
CA LYS A 36 5.63 -12.68 5.24
C LYS A 36 6.46 -11.40 5.18
N SER A 37 6.92 -11.00 4.00
CA SER A 37 7.65 -9.75 3.81
C SER A 37 6.83 -8.50 4.17
N VAL A 38 5.55 -8.45 3.78
CA VAL A 38 4.63 -7.37 4.17
C VAL A 38 4.44 -7.35 5.68
N ASP A 39 4.24 -8.51 6.32
CA ASP A 39 4.06 -8.60 7.77
C ASP A 39 5.29 -8.12 8.54
N LEU A 40 6.51 -8.46 8.08
CA LEU A 40 7.78 -7.97 8.65
C LEU A 40 7.93 -6.45 8.54
N ASN A 41 7.42 -5.85 7.48
CA ASN A 41 7.57 -4.42 7.20
C ASN A 41 6.34 -3.58 7.60
N LYS A 42 5.29 -4.19 8.15
CA LYS A 42 4.03 -3.54 8.52
C LYS A 42 4.18 -2.25 9.35
N PRO A 43 5.10 -2.15 10.33
CA PRO A 43 5.25 -0.93 11.13
C PRO A 43 5.76 0.29 10.34
N ILE A 44 6.41 0.07 9.19
CA ILE A 44 6.99 1.12 8.35
C ILE A 44 6.25 1.27 7.02
N LEU A 45 5.25 0.43 6.77
CA LEU A 45 4.39 0.52 5.61
C LEU A 45 3.24 1.47 5.93
N ASN A 46 3.21 2.60 5.22
CA ASN A 46 2.08 3.52 5.23
C ASN A 46 0.99 3.07 4.25
N LEU A 47 0.73 1.76 4.22
CA LEU A 47 -0.25 1.12 3.35
C LEU A 47 -1.46 0.69 4.17
N ASN A 48 -2.65 0.96 3.65
CA ASN A 48 -3.87 0.49 4.26
C ASN A 48 -4.12 -0.99 3.88
N LYS A 49 -5.19 -1.58 4.41
CA LYS A 49 -5.52 -3.00 4.15
C LYS A 49 -5.83 -3.29 2.68
N GLU A 50 -6.44 -2.35 1.99
CA GLU A 50 -6.82 -2.46 0.57
C GLU A 50 -5.58 -2.40 -0.32
N ASP A 51 -4.66 -1.46 -0.05
CA ASP A 51 -3.36 -1.38 -0.71
C ASP A 51 -2.58 -2.71 -0.57
N ILE A 52 -2.57 -3.26 0.65
CA ILE A 52 -1.92 -4.55 0.94
C ILE A 52 -2.61 -5.68 0.16
N SER A 53 -3.95 -5.68 0.08
CA SER A 53 -4.69 -6.69 -0.68
C SER A 53 -4.31 -6.67 -2.16
N ILE A 54 -4.27 -5.49 -2.79
CA ILE A 54 -3.87 -5.32 -4.19
C ILE A 54 -2.46 -5.89 -4.41
N PHE A 55 -1.54 -5.61 -3.48
CA PHE A 55 -0.16 -6.09 -3.55
C PHE A 55 -0.03 -7.61 -3.40
N LEU A 56 -0.87 -8.20 -2.55
CA LEU A 56 -0.90 -9.63 -2.31
C LEU A 56 -1.60 -10.40 -3.42
N ASP A 57 -2.58 -9.80 -4.09
CA ASP A 57 -3.22 -10.40 -5.26
C ASP A 57 -2.25 -10.39 -6.45
N LEU A 58 -1.47 -9.32 -6.63
CA LEU A 58 -0.34 -9.31 -7.57
C LEU A 58 0.64 -10.46 -7.30
N SER A 59 0.98 -10.73 -6.03
CA SER A 59 1.95 -11.79 -5.71
C SER A 59 1.41 -13.21 -5.94
N LYS A 60 0.09 -13.45 -5.78
CA LYS A 60 -0.54 -14.70 -6.21
C LYS A 60 -0.38 -14.90 -7.70
N SER A 61 -0.68 -13.85 -8.46
CA SER A 61 -0.61 -13.90 -9.93
C SER A 61 0.78 -14.24 -10.43
N LEU A 62 1.83 -13.73 -9.79
CA LEU A 62 3.23 -14.05 -10.10
C LEU A 62 3.62 -15.51 -9.82
N GLY A 63 2.90 -16.21 -8.92
CA GLY A 63 3.18 -17.61 -8.57
C GLY A 63 2.33 -18.63 -9.32
N GLU A 64 1.22 -18.22 -9.94
CA GLU A 64 0.18 -19.14 -10.42
C GLU A 64 -0.13 -19.06 -11.93
N LEU A 65 0.13 -17.92 -12.60
CA LEU A 65 -0.38 -17.68 -13.96
C LEU A 65 0.67 -17.87 -15.07
N ASP A 66 0.20 -18.24 -16.27
CA ASP A 66 0.97 -18.23 -17.51
C ASP A 66 1.15 -16.79 -18.06
N VAL A 67 2.06 -16.61 -19.02
CA VAL A 67 2.49 -15.29 -19.56
C VAL A 67 1.33 -14.41 -20.04
N GLU A 68 0.31 -14.97 -20.71
CA GLU A 68 -0.86 -14.18 -21.15
C GLU A 68 -1.77 -13.78 -19.98
N GLY A 69 -1.96 -14.65 -18.99
CA GLY A 69 -2.75 -14.35 -17.78
C GLY A 69 -2.12 -13.25 -16.92
N HIS A 70 -0.79 -13.09 -16.97
CA HIS A 70 -0.12 -11.99 -16.28
C HIS A 70 -0.45 -10.61 -16.84
N ASN A 71 -0.67 -10.45 -18.16
CA ASN A 71 -0.92 -9.14 -18.75
C ASN A 71 -2.25 -8.53 -18.29
N ASP A 72 -3.33 -9.30 -18.35
CA ASP A 72 -4.64 -8.85 -17.88
C ASP A 72 -4.61 -8.55 -16.38
N MET A 73 -3.86 -9.35 -15.63
CA MET A 73 -3.73 -9.17 -14.20
C MET A 73 -2.88 -7.95 -13.83
N PHE A 74 -1.81 -7.65 -14.57
CA PHE A 74 -1.06 -6.41 -14.39
C PHE A 74 -1.92 -5.18 -14.69
N ASN A 75 -2.75 -5.24 -15.74
CA ASN A 75 -3.70 -4.16 -16.04
C ASN A 75 -4.69 -3.97 -14.88
N LEU A 76 -5.29 -5.06 -14.38
CA LEU A 76 -6.22 -5.01 -13.25
C LEU A 76 -5.57 -4.45 -11.98
N VAL A 77 -4.34 -4.88 -11.67
CA VAL A 77 -3.58 -4.36 -10.52
C VAL A 77 -3.28 -2.87 -10.70
N SER A 78 -2.89 -2.43 -11.89
CA SER A 78 -2.67 -1.01 -12.19
C SER A 78 -3.94 -0.18 -11.97
N ASP A 79 -5.07 -0.62 -12.51
CA ASP A 79 -6.36 0.05 -12.34
C ASP A 79 -6.78 0.14 -10.87
N ASN A 80 -6.50 -0.91 -10.08
CA ASN A 80 -6.80 -0.92 -8.66
C ASN A 80 -5.89 0.03 -7.87
N LEU A 81 -4.60 0.13 -8.24
CA LEU A 81 -3.68 1.10 -7.66
C LEU A 81 -4.11 2.54 -7.97
N ASP A 82 -4.54 2.83 -9.21
CA ASP A 82 -5.03 4.16 -9.59
C ASP A 82 -6.27 4.55 -8.79
N LYS A 83 -7.21 3.61 -8.60
CA LYS A 83 -8.38 3.83 -7.72
C LYS A 83 -7.98 4.06 -6.28
N ALA A 84 -7.00 3.32 -5.75
CA ALA A 84 -6.51 3.49 -4.39
C ALA A 84 -5.86 4.87 -4.19
N ILE A 85 -5.08 5.34 -5.17
CA ILE A 85 -4.48 6.69 -5.19
C ILE A 85 -5.56 7.76 -5.15
N VAL A 86 -6.54 7.70 -6.06
CA VAL A 86 -7.66 8.65 -6.11
C VAL A 86 -8.46 8.63 -4.80
N GLY A 87 -8.67 7.45 -4.22
CA GLY A 87 -9.30 7.29 -2.91
C GLY A 87 -8.52 7.98 -1.78
N ALA A 88 -7.19 7.82 -1.76
CA ALA A 88 -6.31 8.46 -0.79
C ALA A 88 -6.31 9.99 -0.92
N GLU A 89 -6.24 10.52 -2.15
CA GLU A 89 -6.33 11.96 -2.42
C GLU A 89 -7.65 12.57 -1.95
N ASN A 90 -8.77 11.90 -2.26
CA ASN A 90 -10.09 12.32 -1.81
C ASN A 90 -10.22 12.30 -0.28
N ASN A 91 -9.65 11.31 0.39
CA ASN A 91 -9.64 11.25 1.85
C ASN A 91 -8.78 12.38 2.44
N LEU A 92 -7.64 12.69 1.83
CA LEU A 92 -6.79 13.80 2.26
C LEU A 92 -7.53 15.15 2.15
N ASP A 93 -8.18 15.42 1.01
CA ASP A 93 -8.97 16.65 0.81
C ASP A 93 -10.13 16.78 1.82
N LYS A 94 -10.87 15.68 2.05
CA LYS A 94 -11.94 15.65 3.06
C LYS A 94 -11.42 15.95 4.47
N ASN A 95 -10.30 15.34 4.85
CA ASN A 95 -9.70 15.55 6.16
C ASN A 95 -9.21 17.00 6.32
N ILE A 96 -8.53 17.57 5.32
CA ILE A 96 -8.09 18.97 5.36
C ILE A 96 -9.28 19.91 5.55
N LYS A 97 -10.38 19.70 4.80
CA LYS A 97 -11.61 20.49 4.95
C LYS A 97 -12.19 20.35 6.36
N MET A 98 -12.30 19.13 6.88
CA MET A 98 -12.81 18.86 8.22
C MET A 98 -11.97 19.55 9.30
N TYR A 99 -10.64 19.44 9.25
CA TYR A 99 -9.75 20.10 10.21
C TYR A 99 -9.86 21.63 10.15
N ARG A 100 -10.05 22.21 8.96
CA ARG A 100 -10.28 23.65 8.81
C ARG A 100 -11.56 24.10 9.52
N TYR A 101 -12.64 23.34 9.39
CA TYR A 101 -13.89 23.65 10.10
C TYR A 101 -13.79 23.44 11.61
N LEU A 102 -13.11 22.37 12.06
CA LEU A 102 -12.85 22.15 13.48
C LEU A 102 -12.04 23.28 14.10
N GLY A 103 -11.00 23.77 13.40
CA GLY A 103 -10.19 24.89 13.87
C GLY A 103 -11.00 26.18 14.02
N PHE A 104 -11.89 26.49 13.07
CA PHE A 104 -12.79 27.63 13.16
C PHE A 104 -13.74 27.52 14.36
N SER A 105 -14.42 26.37 14.50
CA SER A 105 -15.37 26.14 15.60
C SER A 105 -14.69 26.18 16.97
N PHE A 106 -13.49 25.60 17.09
CA PHE A 106 -12.72 25.61 18.33
C PHE A 106 -12.22 27.01 18.69
N GLY A 107 -11.77 27.79 17.69
CA GLY A 107 -11.39 29.19 17.89
C GLY A 107 -12.57 30.06 18.34
N ALA A 108 -13.75 29.87 17.73
CA ALA A 108 -14.97 30.55 18.15
C ALA A 108 -15.36 30.19 19.59
N MET A 109 -15.25 28.92 19.98
CA MET A 109 -15.51 28.46 21.35
C MET A 109 -14.58 29.15 22.37
N ILE A 110 -13.28 29.22 22.09
CA ILE A 110 -12.30 29.91 22.95
C ILE A 110 -12.65 31.40 23.06
N ALA A 111 -12.99 32.06 21.96
CA ALA A 111 -13.36 33.47 21.97
C ALA A 111 -14.57 33.76 22.86
N ILE A 112 -15.58 32.88 22.85
CA ILE A 112 -16.76 32.99 23.74
C ILE A 112 -16.38 32.82 25.21
N ILE A 113 -15.49 31.87 25.53
CA ILE A 113 -15.06 31.60 26.91
C ILE A 113 -14.23 32.77 27.51
N LEU A 114 -13.49 33.48 26.66
CA LEU A 114 -12.62 34.59 27.08
C LEU A 114 -13.35 35.93 27.22
N ILE A 115 -14.63 36.00 26.81
CA ILE A 115 -15.53 37.15 27.02
C ILE A 115 -16.25 36.98 28.35
#